data_AF-A0A4U7EF17-F1
#
_entry.id   AF-A0A4U7EF17-F1
#
_cell.length_a   1.000
_cell.length_b   1.000
_cell.length_c   1.000
_cell.angle_alpha   90.00
_cell.angle_beta   90.00
_cell.angle_gamma   90.00
#
_symmetry.space_group_name_H-M   'P 1'
#
loop_
_entity.id
_entity.type
_entity.pdbx_description
1 polymer ?
#
loop_
_entity_poly.entity_id
_entity_poly.type
_entity_poly.pdbx_seq_one_letter_code
_entity_poly.pdbx_strand_id
1 'polypeptide(L)'
;MKDGVSNERVTTNLVGMPDDPDEEQYGFGEKPDPDEETDNDDEDTLAPVPFYTNTHVDDEIAVDRRQTRRKVEQYNRRGGIETAYKKIKEFAAWTTSKEFEVRLWHFGFAVLLYNAWLMVDFLVQVGLDKDFRSKPRITADRFRSYIQRRLTRLI
;
A
#
# COMPACT_ATOMS: atom_id res chain seq x y z
N MET A 1 -4.40 -29.96 -37.03
CA MET A 1 -4.48 -30.66 -35.73
C MET A 1 -4.12 -29.61 -34.68
N LYS A 2 -5.07 -29.17 -33.85
CA LYS A 2 -4.85 -28.08 -32.88
C LYS A 2 -3.92 -28.59 -31.78
N ASP A 3 -2.82 -27.88 -31.53
CA ASP A 3 -1.94 -28.10 -30.38
C ASP A 3 -2.77 -28.09 -29.10
N GLY A 4 -2.67 -29.19 -28.34
CA GLY A 4 -3.30 -29.31 -27.04
C GLY A 4 -2.63 -28.33 -26.09
N VAL A 5 -3.40 -27.41 -25.52
CA VAL A 5 -2.97 -26.62 -24.37
C VAL A 5 -2.69 -27.61 -23.24
N SER A 6 -1.41 -27.74 -22.87
CA SER A 6 -1.00 -28.49 -21.68
C SER A 6 -1.64 -27.81 -20.48
N ASN A 7 -2.73 -28.40 -19.97
CA ASN A 7 -3.25 -28.07 -18.65
C ASN A 7 -2.34 -28.73 -17.62
N GLU A 8 -1.15 -28.16 -17.44
CA GLU A 8 -0.33 -28.43 -16.27
C GLU A 8 -1.20 -28.11 -15.05
N ARG A 9 -1.31 -29.06 -14.11
CA ARG A 9 -2.22 -28.96 -12.96
C ARG A 9 -1.92 -27.65 -12.22
N VAL A 10 -2.87 -26.71 -12.25
CA VAL A 10 -2.81 -25.52 -11.38
C VAL A 10 -3.06 -26.02 -9.96
N THR A 11 -1.98 -26.26 -9.22
CA THR A 11 -2.05 -26.62 -7.80
C THR A 11 -2.32 -25.34 -7.01
N THR A 12 -3.54 -25.22 -6.49
CA THR A 12 -3.90 -24.18 -5.54
C THR A 12 -3.29 -24.52 -4.19
N ASN A 13 -2.25 -23.78 -3.77
CA ASN A 13 -1.57 -24.00 -2.50
C ASN A 13 -2.16 -23.10 -1.41
N LEU A 14 -2.42 -23.68 -0.24
CA LEU A 14 -2.93 -23.00 0.96
C LEU A 14 -1.74 -22.52 1.79
N VAL A 15 -1.68 -21.22 2.10
CA VAL A 15 -0.63 -20.65 2.94
C VAL A 15 -1.24 -19.80 4.02
N GLY A 16 -0.83 -20.02 5.27
CA GLY A 16 -1.21 -19.18 6.40
C GLY A 16 -0.41 -17.88 6.40
N MET A 17 -1.08 -16.75 6.56
CA MET A 17 -0.41 -15.46 6.78
C MET A 17 -0.07 -15.25 8.26
N PRO A 18 1.10 -14.68 8.58
CA PRO A 18 1.28 -13.92 9.82
C PRO A 18 0.46 -12.62 9.72
N ASP A 19 0.18 -12.01 10.88
CA ASP A 19 -0.68 -10.83 11.05
C ASP A 19 -0.54 -9.76 9.96
N ASP A 20 -1.63 -9.04 9.71
CA ASP A 20 -1.65 -7.93 8.76
C ASP A 20 -0.54 -6.95 9.13
N PRO A 21 0.39 -6.63 8.21
CA PRO A 21 1.55 -5.84 8.56
C PRO A 21 1.13 -4.43 8.93
N ASP A 22 1.69 -3.93 10.02
CA ASP A 22 1.50 -2.60 10.54
C ASP A 22 1.67 -1.56 9.43
N GLU A 23 0.86 -0.49 9.46
CA GLU A 23 0.89 0.60 8.48
C GLU A 23 2.30 1.24 8.34
N GLU A 24 3.20 0.99 9.31
CA GLU A 24 4.62 1.39 9.31
C GLU A 24 5.40 0.79 8.11
N GLN A 25 5.07 -0.42 7.64
CA GLN A 25 5.76 -1.09 6.53
C GLN A 25 5.73 -0.27 5.23
N TYR A 26 4.66 0.51 5.02
CA TYR A 26 4.50 1.36 3.84
C TYR A 26 4.99 2.79 4.07
N GLY A 27 5.48 3.11 5.28
CA GLY A 27 5.89 4.45 5.64
C GLY A 27 4.75 5.38 6.05
N PHE A 28 3.55 4.83 6.30
CA PHE A 28 2.34 5.60 6.56
C PHE A 28 1.72 5.37 7.93
N GLY A 29 2.23 4.40 8.71
CA GLY A 29 1.81 4.16 10.09
C GLY A 29 2.40 5.15 11.09
N GLU A 30 1.56 5.49 12.06
CA GLU A 30 1.95 6.06 13.34
C GLU A 30 2.50 4.92 14.21
N LYS A 31 3.55 5.17 15.00
CA LYS A 31 3.92 4.19 16.01
C LYS A 31 2.81 4.23 17.06
N PRO A 32 2.24 3.10 17.51
CA PRO A 32 1.41 3.12 18.69
C PRO A 32 2.21 3.79 19.81
N ASP A 33 1.59 4.74 20.52
CA ASP A 33 2.22 5.34 21.69
C ASP A 33 2.45 4.19 22.69
N PRO A 34 3.68 3.97 23.20
CA PRO A 34 3.91 2.91 24.20
C PRO A 34 3.04 3.06 25.45
N ASP A 35 2.49 4.26 25.67
CA ASP A 35 1.57 4.58 26.77
C ASP A 35 0.10 4.69 26.31
N GLU A 36 -0.22 4.51 25.02
CA GLU A 36 -1.60 4.26 24.58
C GLU A 36 -1.95 2.82 24.97
N GLU A 37 -2.68 2.68 26.08
CA GLU A 37 -3.48 1.49 26.32
C GLU A 37 -4.50 1.36 25.19
N THR A 38 -4.10 0.69 24.11
CA THR A 38 -5.09 0.01 23.28
C THR A 38 -5.73 -1.03 24.19
N ASP A 39 -7.02 -0.90 24.48
CA ASP A 39 -7.87 -1.98 24.99
C ASP A 39 -7.87 -3.12 23.95
N ASN A 40 -6.72 -3.80 23.78
CA ASN A 40 -6.61 -5.06 23.10
C ASN A 40 -6.87 -6.14 24.15
N ASP A 41 -8.11 -6.19 24.63
CA ASP A 41 -8.64 -7.32 25.40
C ASP A 41 -8.75 -8.60 24.54
N ASP A 42 -8.42 -8.52 23.25
CA ASP A 42 -8.32 -9.66 22.36
C ASP A 42 -6.85 -10.06 22.19
N GLU A 43 -6.30 -10.77 23.18
CA GLU A 43 -5.20 -11.73 22.97
C GLU A 43 -5.72 -12.93 22.13
N ASP A 44 -6.49 -12.66 21.07
CA ASP A 44 -6.77 -13.62 20.03
C ASP A 44 -5.48 -13.69 19.22
N THR A 45 -4.70 -14.74 19.46
CA THR A 45 -3.75 -15.24 18.48
C THR A 45 -4.56 -15.60 17.24
N LEU A 46 -4.84 -14.61 16.39
CA LEU A 46 -5.69 -14.72 15.22
C LEU A 46 -5.13 -15.85 14.38
N ALA A 47 -5.91 -16.93 14.27
CA ALA A 47 -5.51 -18.11 13.52
C ALA A 47 -5.06 -17.67 12.11
N PRO A 48 -3.94 -18.21 11.60
CA PRO A 48 -3.35 -17.74 10.35
C PRO A 48 -4.39 -17.78 9.22
N VAL A 49 -4.71 -16.60 8.66
CA VAL A 49 -5.73 -16.49 7.62
C VAL A 49 -5.19 -17.17 6.35
N PRO A 50 -5.86 -18.23 5.84
CA PRO A 50 -5.40 -18.90 4.64
C PRO A 50 -5.61 -18.03 3.40
N PHE A 51 -4.61 -17.97 2.52
CA PHE A 51 -4.80 -17.50 1.15
C PHE A 51 -4.39 -18.55 0.13
N TYR A 52 -4.97 -18.44 -1.06
CA TYR A 52 -4.73 -19.32 -2.18
C TYR A 52 -3.77 -18.66 -3.17
N THR A 53 -2.74 -19.39 -3.60
CA THR A 53 -1.87 -18.97 -4.70
C THR A 53 -1.73 -20.06 -5.76
N ASN A 54 -1.64 -19.63 -7.02
CA ASN A 54 -1.29 -20.47 -8.15
C ASN A 54 0.22 -20.72 -8.27
N THR A 55 1.01 -20.15 -7.36
CA THR A 55 2.46 -20.31 -7.35
C THR A 55 2.84 -21.51 -6.48
N HIS A 56 3.91 -22.23 -6.82
CA HIS A 56 4.43 -23.33 -6.00
C HIS A 56 4.81 -22.83 -4.61
N VAL A 57 4.30 -23.47 -3.56
CA VAL A 57 4.69 -23.21 -2.17
C VAL A 57 5.13 -24.53 -1.57
N ASP A 58 6.28 -24.53 -0.91
CA ASP A 58 6.87 -25.71 -0.28
C ASP A 58 7.71 -25.26 0.93
N ASP A 59 7.75 -26.09 1.96
CA ASP A 59 8.50 -25.89 3.19
C ASP A 59 9.49 -27.02 3.51
N GLU A 60 9.68 -28.01 2.62
CA GLU A 60 10.59 -29.14 2.82
C GLU A 60 12.06 -28.67 2.93
N ILE A 61 12.52 -27.89 1.96
CA ILE A 61 13.92 -27.41 1.88
C ILE A 61 14.02 -25.97 2.35
N ALA A 62 15.16 -25.60 2.94
CA ALA A 62 15.43 -24.24 3.41
C ALA A 62 15.32 -23.16 2.31
N VAL A 63 15.59 -23.49 1.05
CA VAL A 63 15.41 -22.58 -0.09
C VAL A 63 13.93 -22.32 -0.32
N ASP A 64 13.12 -23.37 -0.31
CA ASP A 64 11.68 -23.28 -0.57
C ASP A 64 10.96 -22.55 0.56
N ARG A 65 11.33 -22.80 1.82
CA ARG A 65 10.86 -22.01 2.97
C ARG A 65 11.08 -20.52 2.80
N ARG A 66 12.24 -20.10 2.27
CA ARG A 66 12.53 -18.67 2.02
C ARG A 66 11.68 -18.11 0.88
N GLN A 67 11.43 -18.89 -0.17
CA GLN A 67 10.57 -18.47 -1.27
C GLN A 67 9.11 -18.35 -0.83
N THR A 68 8.62 -19.32 -0.08
CA THR A 68 7.30 -19.33 0.56
C THR A 68 7.12 -18.11 1.44
N ARG A 69 8.08 -17.82 2.34
CA ARG A 69 8.04 -16.63 3.19
C ARG A 69 8.00 -15.33 2.39
N ARG A 70 8.76 -15.21 1.31
CA ARG A 70 8.71 -14.02 0.43
C ARG A 70 7.34 -13.81 -0.21
N LYS A 71 6.64 -14.89 -0.59
CA LYS A 71 5.29 -14.83 -1.15
C LYS A 71 4.27 -14.38 -0.11
N VAL A 72 4.41 -14.90 1.11
CA VAL A 72 3.62 -14.45 2.27
C VAL A 72 3.87 -12.97 2.53
N GLU A 73 5.12 -12.52 2.64
CA GLU A 73 5.49 -11.10 2.81
C GLU A 73 5.00 -10.20 1.65
N GLN A 74 4.86 -10.74 0.43
CA GLN A 74 4.30 -10.02 -0.71
C GLN A 74 2.78 -9.92 -0.64
N TYR A 75 2.10 -10.98 -0.21
CA TYR A 75 0.65 -10.97 -0.06
C TYR A 75 0.23 -10.13 1.16
N ASN A 76 0.95 -10.20 2.27
CA ASN A 76 0.82 -9.28 3.41
C ASN A 76 0.95 -7.82 2.96
N ARG A 77 1.71 -7.56 1.89
CA ARG A 77 1.83 -6.22 1.28
C ARG A 77 0.55 -5.69 0.59
N ARG A 78 -0.56 -6.43 0.65
CA ARG A 78 -1.86 -6.05 0.06
C ARG A 78 -2.49 -4.82 0.73
N GLY A 79 -2.33 -4.67 2.04
CA GLY A 79 -2.89 -3.54 2.80
C GLY A 79 -2.44 -2.17 2.29
N GLY A 80 -1.26 -2.10 1.65
CA GLY A 80 -0.72 -0.87 1.08
C GLY A 80 -1.62 -0.20 0.04
N ILE A 81 -2.49 -0.96 -0.65
CA ILE A 81 -3.47 -0.37 -1.58
C ILE A 81 -4.53 0.42 -0.81
N GLU A 82 -5.01 -0.11 0.31
CA GLU A 82 -6.00 0.57 1.14
C GLU A 82 -5.42 1.84 1.76
N THR A 83 -4.22 1.75 2.33
CA THR A 83 -3.50 2.90 2.90
C THR A 83 -3.26 3.98 1.84
N ALA A 84 -2.80 3.60 0.65
CA ALA A 84 -2.63 4.54 -0.46
C ALA A 84 -3.97 5.17 -0.88
N TYR A 85 -5.06 4.39 -0.91
CA TYR A 85 -6.39 4.90 -1.27
C TYR A 85 -6.93 5.89 -0.23
N LYS A 86 -6.73 5.63 1.07
CA LYS A 86 -7.05 6.58 2.16
C LYS A 86 -6.33 7.91 1.94
N LYS A 87 -5.03 7.88 1.58
CA LYS A 87 -4.25 9.09 1.28
C LYS A 87 -4.67 9.80 0.00
N ILE A 88 -4.95 9.10 -1.08
CA ILE A 88 -5.45 9.72 -2.32
C ILE A 88 -6.74 10.50 -2.07
N LYS A 89 -7.65 10.00 -1.22
CA LYS A 89 -8.86 10.74 -0.84
C LYS A 89 -8.57 12.09 -0.17
N GLU A 90 -7.46 12.23 0.55
CA GLU A 90 -7.05 13.51 1.15
C GLU A 90 -6.66 14.58 0.09
N PHE A 91 -6.39 14.16 -1.15
CA PHE A 91 -6.14 15.04 -2.30
C PHE A 91 -7.39 15.29 -3.14
N ALA A 92 -8.44 14.49 -2.96
CA ALA A 92 -9.66 14.62 -3.73
C ALA A 92 -10.48 15.82 -3.24
N ALA A 93 -10.85 16.70 -4.17
CA ALA A 93 -11.79 17.76 -3.88
C ALA A 93 -13.21 17.19 -3.69
N TRP A 94 -13.94 17.73 -2.73
CA TRP A 94 -15.33 17.36 -2.51
C TRP A 94 -16.22 17.85 -3.66
N THR A 95 -17.13 16.99 -4.13
CA THR A 95 -18.06 17.29 -5.22
C THR A 95 -19.46 16.75 -4.90
N THR A 96 -20.50 17.54 -5.21
CA THR A 96 -21.92 17.12 -5.12
C THR A 96 -22.46 16.54 -6.41
N SER A 97 -21.67 16.58 -7.49
CA SER A 97 -22.14 16.17 -8.81
C SER A 97 -22.48 14.68 -8.85
N LYS A 98 -23.66 14.38 -9.40
CA LYS A 98 -24.10 13.00 -9.62
C LYS A 98 -23.55 12.40 -10.91
N GLU A 99 -22.98 13.24 -11.79
CA GLU A 99 -22.39 12.80 -13.04
C GLU A 99 -21.12 11.98 -12.82
N PHE A 100 -21.05 10.83 -13.49
CA PHE A 100 -19.91 9.92 -13.36
C PHE A 100 -18.61 10.56 -13.83
N GLU A 101 -18.65 11.27 -14.97
CA GLU A 101 -17.48 11.92 -15.58
C GLU A 101 -16.81 12.91 -14.62
N VAL A 102 -17.62 13.68 -13.88
CA VAL A 102 -17.12 14.65 -12.89
C VAL A 102 -16.43 13.93 -11.74
N ARG A 103 -17.03 12.87 -11.19
CA ARG A 103 -16.41 12.09 -10.10
C ARG A 103 -15.12 11.40 -10.56
N LEU A 104 -15.11 10.84 -11.76
CA LEU A 104 -13.94 10.20 -12.34
C LEU A 104 -12.80 11.20 -12.54
N TRP A 105 -13.11 12.40 -13.04
CA TRP A 105 -12.11 13.45 -13.19
C TRP A 105 -11.53 13.89 -11.85
N HIS A 106 -12.36 14.12 -10.83
CA HIS A 106 -11.90 14.49 -9.48
C HIS A 106 -11.00 13.40 -8.89
N PHE A 107 -11.39 12.14 -9.03
CA PHE A 107 -10.60 11.01 -8.57
C PHE A 107 -9.26 10.90 -9.32
N GLY A 108 -9.28 10.95 -10.65
CA GLY A 108 -8.07 10.91 -11.47
C GLY A 108 -7.12 12.07 -11.15
N PHE A 109 -7.65 13.27 -10.94
CA PHE A 109 -6.86 14.43 -10.54
C PHE A 109 -6.24 14.26 -9.14
N ALA A 110 -6.97 13.68 -8.19
CA ALA A 110 -6.44 13.36 -6.87
C ALA A 110 -5.26 12.36 -6.95
N VAL A 111 -5.38 11.32 -7.78
CA VAL A 111 -4.31 10.36 -8.06
C VAL A 111 -3.08 11.05 -8.64
N LEU A 112 -3.26 11.98 -9.58
CA LEU A 112 -2.15 12.75 -10.15
C LEU A 112 -1.43 13.61 -9.08
N LEU A 113 -2.18 14.30 -8.21
CA LEU A 113 -1.59 15.08 -7.13
C LEU A 113 -0.84 14.22 -6.11
N TYR A 114 -1.41 13.07 -5.75
CA TYR A 114 -0.75 12.10 -4.88
C TYR A 114 0.58 11.60 -5.47
N ASN A 115 0.57 11.22 -6.75
CA ASN A 115 1.80 10.79 -7.43
C ASN A 115 2.82 11.92 -7.56
N ALA A 116 2.39 13.15 -7.84
CA ALA A 116 3.27 14.31 -7.88
C ALA A 116 3.92 14.58 -6.52
N TRP A 117 3.17 14.43 -5.44
CA TRP A 117 3.69 14.53 -4.09
C TRP A 117 4.78 13.48 -3.82
N LEU A 118 4.53 12.20 -4.14
CA LEU A 118 5.53 11.14 -3.98
C LEU A 118 6.80 11.40 -4.79
N MET A 119 6.67 11.91 -6.03
CA MET A 119 7.81 12.26 -6.86
C MET A 119 8.64 13.41 -6.26
N VAL A 120 7.97 14.43 -5.72
CA VAL A 120 8.66 15.54 -5.03
C VAL A 120 9.36 15.04 -3.77
N ASP A 121 8.71 14.17 -3.00
CA ASP A 121 9.33 13.56 -1.83
C ASP A 121 10.56 12.74 -2.20
N PHE A 122 10.44 11.88 -3.21
CA PHE A 122 11.55 11.09 -3.75
C PHE A 122 12.71 11.99 -4.19
N LEU A 123 12.43 13.06 -4.93
CA LEU A 123 13.46 14.01 -5.36
C LEU A 123 14.17 14.68 -4.17
N VAL A 124 13.44 15.01 -3.11
CA VAL A 124 14.02 15.57 -1.89
C VAL A 124 14.87 14.54 -1.15
N GLN A 125 14.46 13.27 -1.11
CA GLN A 125 15.28 12.21 -0.51
C GLN A 125 16.60 12.02 -1.28
N VAL A 126 16.55 11.97 -2.61
CA VAL A 126 17.73 11.88 -3.48
C VAL A 126 18.64 13.11 -3.32
N GLY A 127 18.07 14.32 -3.28
CA GLY A 127 18.84 15.54 -3.11
C GLY A 127 19.50 15.69 -1.73
N LEU A 128 19.05 14.93 -0.73
CA LEU A 128 19.64 14.91 0.62
C LEU A 128 20.71 13.82 0.79
N ASP A 129 21.02 13.06 -0.26
CA ASP A 129 21.98 11.94 -0.28
C ASP A 129 21.75 10.94 0.88
N LYS A 130 20.47 10.63 1.12
CA LYS A 130 20.04 9.69 2.16
C LYS A 130 19.43 8.45 1.51
N ASP A 131 19.58 7.32 2.19
CA ASP A 131 18.90 6.09 1.81
C ASP A 131 17.39 6.31 1.68
N PHE A 132 16.80 5.74 0.63
CA PHE A 132 15.38 5.81 0.36
C PHE A 132 14.59 5.25 1.56
N ARG A 133 13.68 6.05 2.09
CA ARG A 133 12.78 5.65 3.17
C ARG A 133 11.37 5.52 2.62
N SER A 134 10.68 4.45 3.03
CA SER A 134 9.27 4.25 2.74
C SER A 134 8.41 5.40 3.30
N LYS A 135 8.80 5.96 4.45
CA LYS A 135 8.09 7.08 5.08
C LYS A 135 8.42 8.40 4.38
N PRO A 136 7.42 9.07 3.78
CA PRO A 136 7.67 10.33 3.08
C PRO A 136 8.12 11.41 4.06
N ARG A 137 9.12 12.20 3.65
CA ARG A 137 9.68 13.30 4.44
C ARG A 137 8.83 14.56 4.35
N ILE A 138 8.31 14.84 3.16
CA ILE A 138 7.32 15.89 2.94
C ILE A 138 5.97 15.28 3.24
N THR A 139 5.26 15.80 4.23
CA THR A 139 3.89 15.36 4.49
C THR A 139 2.95 15.82 3.37
N ALA A 140 1.89 15.05 3.12
CA ALA A 140 0.86 15.38 2.12
C ALA A 140 0.27 16.78 2.36
N ASP A 141 -0.01 17.14 3.61
CA ASP A 141 -0.51 18.46 4.00
C ASP A 141 0.44 19.60 3.66
N ARG A 142 1.76 19.40 3.85
CA ARG A 142 2.77 20.39 3.49
C ARG A 142 2.78 20.63 1.98
N PHE A 143 2.69 19.57 1.19
CA PHE A 143 2.63 19.67 -0.27
C PHE A 143 1.34 20.34 -0.76
N ARG A 144 0.18 19.96 -0.22
CA ARG A 144 -1.11 20.62 -0.51
C ARG A 144 -1.07 22.11 -0.19
N SER A 145 -0.57 22.47 0.99
CA SER A 145 -0.44 23.86 1.43
C SER A 145 0.48 24.67 0.50
N TYR A 146 1.56 24.05 0.04
CA TYR A 146 2.48 24.67 -0.92
C TYR A 146 1.78 24.95 -2.26
N ILE A 147 1.11 23.95 -2.84
CA ILE A 147 0.36 24.12 -4.11
C ILE A 147 -0.69 25.21 -3.97
N GLN A 148 -1.50 25.16 -2.90
CA GLN A 148 -2.56 26.15 -2.67
C GLN A 148 -1.98 27.57 -2.63
N ARG A 149 -0.91 27.80 -1.85
CA ARG A 149 -0.23 29.11 -1.80
C ARG A 149 0.34 29.55 -3.15
N ARG A 150 0.85 28.63 -3.96
CA ARG A 150 1.39 28.94 -5.30
C ARG A 150 0.28 29.31 -6.27
N LEU A 151 -0.83 28.56 -6.28
CA LEU A 151 -1.97 28.83 -7.14
C LEU A 151 -2.66 30.15 -6.78
N THR A 152 -2.88 30.43 -5.49
CA THR A 152 -3.49 31.70 -5.05
C THR A 152 -2.63 32.92 -5.34
N ARG A 153 -1.31 32.78 -5.50
CA ARG A 153 -0.43 33.89 -5.89
C ARG A 153 -0.37 34.14 -7.40
N LEU A 154 -0.85 33.20 -8.21
CA LEU A 154 -0.84 33.29 -9.67
C LEU A 154 -2.12 33.91 -10.23
N ILE A 155 -3.20 33.92 -9.45
CA ILE A 155 -4.50 34.53 -9.75
C ILE A 155 -4.54 35.90 -9.07
#